data_AF-A0A967HFJ7-F1
#
_entry.id   AF-A0A967HFJ7-F1
#
_cell.length_a   1.000
_cell.length_b   1.000
_cell.length_c   1.000
_cell.angle_alpha   90.00
_cell.angle_beta   90.00
_cell.angle_gamma   90.00
#
_symmetry.space_group_name_H-M   'P 1'
#
loop_
_entity.id
_entity.type
_entity.pdbx_description
1 polymer ?
#
loop_
_entity_poly.entity_id
_entity_poly.type
_entity_poly.pdbx_seq_one_letter_code
_entity_poly.pdbx_strand_id
1 'polypeptide(L)'
;FGICRGMQLLNVYFGGTLYQDLPTQYDDTLGHYQSAPWGEHHHEVRCVEGSRLHQALAACEPIRINSFHHQAVRDLAPTLRCTAQAEDGLIEGV
;
A
#
# COMPACT_ATOMS: atom_id res chain seq x y z
N PHE A 1 -8.36 12.06 -0.69
CA PHE A 1 -8.15 10.86 -1.53
C PHE A 1 -6.75 10.96 -2.12
N GLY A 2 -5.90 9.96 -1.89
CA GLY A 2 -4.52 9.95 -2.38
C GLY A 2 -4.17 8.57 -2.91
N ILE A 3 -3.62 8.51 -4.14
CA ILE A 3 -3.25 7.26 -4.83
C ILE A 3 -1.73 7.21 -4.95
N CYS A 4 -1.13 6.05 -4.65
CA CYS A 4 0.33 5.84 -4.71
C CYS A 4 1.07 6.97 -3.96
N ARG A 5 1.79 7.84 -4.67
CA ARG A 5 2.48 9.01 -4.10
C ARG A 5 1.57 9.91 -3.27
N GLY A 6 0.28 10.01 -3.63
CA GLY A 6 -0.69 10.79 -2.87
C GLY A 6 -0.93 10.24 -1.46
N MET A 7 -1.02 8.91 -1.32
CA MET A 7 -1.12 8.25 -0.01
C MET A 7 0.14 8.47 0.83
N GLN A 8 1.31 8.32 0.19
CA GLN A 8 2.61 8.52 0.83
C GLN A 8 2.77 9.96 1.34
N LEU A 9 2.36 10.96 0.53
CA LEU A 9 2.40 12.36 0.92
C LEU A 9 1.50 12.64 2.12
N LEU A 10 0.31 12.03 2.19
CA LEU A 10 -0.57 12.14 3.36
C LEU A 10 0.10 11.56 4.60
N ASN A 11 0.75 10.39 4.50
CA ASN A 11 1.48 9.79 5.62
C ASN A 11 2.59 10.73 6.13
N VAL A 12 3.42 11.26 5.23
CA VAL A 12 4.51 12.19 5.59
C VAL A 12 3.95 13.48 6.20
N TYR A 13 2.87 14.04 5.63
CA TYR A 13 2.24 15.25 6.15
C TYR A 13 1.78 15.10 7.60
N PHE A 14 1.26 13.92 7.96
CA PHE A 14 0.83 13.61 9.34
C PHE A 14 1.96 13.09 10.24
N GLY A 15 3.22 13.13 9.81
CA GLY A 15 4.39 12.82 10.62
C GLY A 15 4.87 11.36 10.55
N GLY A 16 4.39 10.59 9.58
CA GLY A 16 4.96 9.28 9.26
C GLY A 16 6.21 9.37 8.39
N THR A 17 6.83 8.23 8.09
CA THR A 17 8.03 8.15 7.23
C THR A 17 7.82 7.17 6.06
N LEU A 18 8.75 7.20 5.11
CA LEU A 18 8.73 6.31 3.95
C LEU A 18 10.04 5.51 3.86
N TYR A 19 9.93 4.28 3.37
CA TYR A 19 11.03 3.64 2.65
C TYR A 19 11.28 4.47 1.38
N GLN A 20 12.50 4.95 1.22
CA GLN A 20 12.93 5.72 0.06
C GLN A 20 13.19 4.85 -1.16
N ASP A 21 13.53 3.58 -0.94
CA ASP A 21 13.73 2.59 -1.99
C ASP A 21 13.49 1.18 -1.40
N LEU A 22 12.41 0.53 -1.83
CA LEU A 22 11.99 -0.79 -1.35
C LEU A 22 13.06 -1.86 -1.61
N PRO A 23 13.64 -2.00 -2.82
CA PRO A 23 14.66 -3.03 -3.07
C PRO A 23 15.88 -2.97 -2.15
N THR A 24 16.21 -1.80 -1.60
CA THR A 24 17.39 -1.64 -0.72
C THR A 24 17.07 -1.53 0.77
N GLN A 25 15.82 -1.22 1.14
CA GLN A 25 15.45 -0.92 2.53
C GLN A 25 14.36 -1.83 3.09
N TYR A 26 13.77 -2.67 2.25
CA TYR A 26 12.70 -3.59 2.58
C TYR A 26 12.96 -4.94 1.88
N ASP A 27 12.45 -6.03 2.45
CA ASP A 27 12.49 -7.33 1.78
C ASP A 27 11.38 -7.38 0.73
N ASP A 28 11.59 -6.68 -0.40
CA ASP A 28 10.63 -6.54 -1.50
C ASP A 28 10.49 -7.86 -2.28
N THR A 29 9.82 -8.83 -1.66
CA THR A 29 9.61 -10.16 -2.22
C THR A 29 8.57 -10.19 -3.34
N LEU A 30 7.66 -9.20 -3.39
CA LEU A 30 6.60 -9.10 -4.38
C LEU A 30 7.01 -8.27 -5.61
N GLY A 31 8.02 -7.42 -5.49
CA GLY A 31 8.44 -6.51 -6.55
C GLY A 31 7.38 -5.44 -6.82
N HIS A 32 7.21 -4.49 -5.90
CA HIS A 32 6.21 -3.41 -5.96
C HIS A 32 6.39 -2.42 -7.12
N TYR A 33 7.46 -2.57 -7.90
CA TYR A 33 7.61 -1.92 -9.19
C TYR A 33 7.42 -2.94 -10.32
N GLN A 34 6.16 -3.18 -10.70
CA GLN A 34 5.84 -4.20 -11.70
C GLN A 34 6.42 -3.86 -13.08
N SER A 35 6.87 -4.88 -13.80
CA SER A 35 7.32 -4.76 -15.20
C SER A 35 6.19 -4.99 -16.22
N ALA A 36 5.03 -5.48 -15.75
CA ALA A 36 3.87 -5.75 -16.59
C ALA A 36 3.22 -4.44 -17.10
N PRO A 37 2.51 -4.46 -18.24
CA PRO A 37 1.86 -3.27 -18.80
C PRO A 37 0.90 -2.57 -17.83
N TRP A 38 0.67 -1.27 -18.08
CA TRP A 38 -0.29 -0.46 -17.36
C TRP A 38 -1.70 -1.06 -17.46
N GLY A 39 -2.30 -1.39 -16.31
CA GLY A 39 -3.64 -1.97 -16.21
C GLY A 39 -3.67 -3.43 -15.74
N GLU A 40 -2.52 -4.12 -15.77
CA GLU A 40 -2.43 -5.49 -15.25
C GLU A 40 -2.30 -5.50 -13.72
N HIS A 41 -3.00 -6.44 -13.07
CA HIS A 41 -2.83 -6.70 -11.65
C HIS A 41 -1.55 -7.50 -11.38
N HIS A 42 -0.87 -7.17 -10.29
CA HIS A 42 0.43 -7.71 -9.90
C HIS A 42 0.34 -8.58 -8.65
N HIS A 43 0.05 -8.00 -7.49
CA HIS A 43 -0.06 -8.73 -6.22
C HIS A 43 -1.44 -8.54 -5.55
N GLU A 44 -1.66 -9.29 -4.49
CA GLU A 44 -2.88 -9.20 -3.68
C GLU A 44 -2.70 -8.25 -2.49
N VAL A 45 -3.81 -7.67 -2.06
CA VAL A 45 -3.91 -6.92 -0.81
C VAL A 45 -5.13 -7.36 -0.02
N ARG A 46 -4.98 -7.43 1.30
CA ARG A 46 -6.07 -7.67 2.24
C ARG A 46 -6.53 -6.34 2.83
N CYS A 47 -7.81 -6.03 2.67
CA CYS A 47 -8.41 -4.89 3.34
C CYS A 47 -8.58 -5.20 4.83
N VAL A 48 -8.26 -4.24 5.70
CA VAL A 48 -8.48 -4.39 7.15
C VAL A 48 -9.98 -4.38 7.42
N GLU A 49 -10.47 -5.42 8.10
CA GLU A 49 -11.88 -5.58 8.43
C GLU A 49 -12.43 -4.34 9.15
N GLY A 50 -13.63 -3.90 8.74
CA GLY A 50 -14.28 -2.72 9.31
C GLY A 50 -13.71 -1.37 8.84
N SER A 51 -12.62 -1.35 8.07
CA SER A 51 -12.15 -0.11 7.42
C SER A 51 -13.16 0.40 6.39
N ARG A 52 -13.09 1.70 6.06
CA ARG A 52 -13.93 2.29 5.00
C ARG A 52 -13.69 1.60 3.64
N LEU A 53 -12.46 1.19 3.37
CA LEU A 53 -12.11 0.49 2.14
C LEU A 53 -12.73 -0.91 2.08
N HIS A 54 -12.61 -1.68 3.16
CA HIS A 54 -13.25 -2.99 3.31
C HIS A 54 -14.77 -2.91 3.09
N GLN A 55 -15.44 -1.92 3.69
CA GLN A 55 -16.87 -1.69 3.53
C GLN A 55 -17.25 -1.29 2.10
N ALA A 56 -16.49 -0.38 1.48
CA ALA A 56 -16.77 0.13 0.14
C ALA A 56 -16.65 -0.95 -0.94
N LEU A 57 -15.71 -1.88 -0.78
CA LEU A 57 -15.49 -2.98 -1.71
C LEU A 57 -16.30 -4.23 -1.40
N ALA A 58 -16.99 -4.27 -0.24
CA ALA A 58 -17.57 -5.49 0.32
C ALA A 58 -16.56 -6.66 0.27
N ALA A 59 -15.30 -6.36 0.56
CA ALA A 59 -14.18 -7.26 0.33
C ALA A 59 -14.08 -8.28 1.48
N CYS A 60 -14.49 -9.52 1.22
CA CYS A 60 -14.30 -10.65 2.15
C CYS A 60 -13.03 -11.46 1.87
N GLU A 61 -12.40 -11.24 0.71
CA GLU A 61 -11.23 -11.94 0.22
C GLU A 61 -10.15 -10.93 -0.21
N PRO A 62 -8.88 -11.36 -0.35
CA PRO A 62 -7.85 -10.53 -0.97
C PRO A 62 -8.28 -10.01 -2.33
N ILE A 63 -7.90 -8.78 -2.64
CA ILE A 63 -8.15 -8.16 -3.94
C ILE A 63 -6.83 -8.01 -4.69
N ARG A 64 -6.87 -8.23 -6.00
CA ARG A 64 -5.72 -8.05 -6.89
C ARG A 64 -5.62 -6.58 -7.29
N ILE A 65 -4.42 -6.00 -7.20
CA ILE A 65 -4.14 -4.61 -7.57
C ILE A 65 -2.94 -4.52 -8.50
N ASN A 66 -2.77 -3.40 -9.20
CA ASN A 66 -1.50 -3.05 -9.83
C ASN A 66 -0.54 -2.44 -8.81
N SER A 67 0.76 -2.39 -9.13
CA SER A 67 1.79 -1.86 -8.26
C SER A 67 2.94 -1.25 -9.08
N PHE A 68 3.14 0.06 -8.94
CA PHE A 68 4.15 0.84 -9.66
C PHE A 68 4.83 1.83 -8.70
N HIS A 69 5.36 1.34 -7.58
CA HIS A 69 6.07 2.15 -6.60
C HIS A 69 7.31 1.46 -6.06
N HIS A 70 8.40 2.22 -6.00
CA HIS A 70 9.62 1.83 -5.29
C HIS A 70 9.73 2.47 -3.90
N GLN A 71 8.76 3.30 -3.52
CA GLN A 71 8.66 3.90 -2.18
C GLN A 71 7.39 3.41 -1.52
N ALA A 72 7.37 3.36 -0.19
CA ALA A 72 6.18 3.00 0.57
C ALA A 72 6.24 3.53 1.99
N VAL A 73 5.15 3.40 2.74
CA VAL A 73 5.09 3.74 4.16
C VAL A 73 6.03 2.83 4.96
N ARG A 74 6.94 3.44 5.73
CA ARG A 74 7.75 2.71 6.72
C ARG A 74 7.14 2.84 8.11
N ASP A 75 7.10 4.08 8.60
CA ASP A 75 6.44 4.41 9.87
C ASP A 75 5.09 5.07 9.54
N LEU A 76 4.00 4.42 9.91
CA LEU A 76 2.65 4.98 9.74
C LEU A 76 2.46 6.15 10.70
N ALA A 77 1.91 7.26 10.19
CA ALA A 77 1.61 8.43 11.00
C ALA A 77 0.63 8.07 12.15
N PRO A 78 0.83 8.60 13.38
CA PRO A 78 0.01 8.24 14.54
C PRO A 78 -1.49 8.53 14.40
N THR A 79 -1.87 9.47 13.53
CA THR A 79 -3.26 9.86 13.28
C THR A 79 -3.91 9.09 12.13
N LEU A 80 -3.16 8.24 11.43
CA LEU A 80 -3.66 7.39 10.36
C LEU A 80 -3.83 5.95 10.85
N ARG A 81 -4.60 5.17 10.11
CA ARG A 81 -4.81 3.74 10.39
C ARG A 81 -4.60 2.97 9.11
N CYS A 82 -3.89 1.85 9.18
CA CYS A 82 -3.77 0.97 8.03
C CYS A 82 -5.17 0.47 7.61
N THR A 83 -5.47 0.53 6.31
CA THR A 83 -6.74 0.07 5.73
C THR A 83 -6.57 -1.05 4.72
N ALA A 84 -5.36 -1.26 4.17
CA ALA A 84 -5.00 -2.43 3.37
C ALA A 84 -3.51 -2.77 3.49
N GLN A 85 -3.18 -4.06 3.40
CA GLN A 85 -1.80 -4.58 3.43
C GLN A 85 -1.58 -5.61 2.33
N ALA A 86 -0.39 -5.61 1.74
CA ALA A 86 0.09 -6.66 0.84
C ALA A 86 0.52 -7.91 1.61
N GLU A 87 0.82 -8.99 0.88
CA GLU A 87 1.18 -10.31 1.45
C GLU A 87 2.50 -10.29 2.23
N ASP A 88 3.43 -9.40 1.85
CA ASP A 88 4.69 -9.14 2.55
C ASP A 88 4.51 -8.25 3.79
N GLY A 89 3.30 -7.72 4.02
CA GLY A 89 2.96 -6.84 5.13
C GLY A 89 3.14 -5.35 4.83
N LEU A 90 3.51 -4.98 3.59
CA LEU A 90 3.62 -3.59 3.20
C LEU A 90 2.25 -2.89 3.21
N ILE A 91 2.20 -1.64 3.67
CA ILE A 91 0.95 -0.86 3.77
C ILE A 91 0.57 -0.33 2.39
N GLU A 92 -0.61 -0.73 1.93
CA GLU A 92 -1.20 -0.37 0.63
C GLU A 92 -2.43 0.54 0.75
N GLY A 93 -2.89 0.79 1.98
CA GLY A 93 -3.99 1.71 2.27
C GLY A 93 -3.89 2.30 3.67
N VAL A 94 -4.27 3.57 3.81
CA VAL A 94 -4.39 4.30 5.09
C VAL A 94 -5.75 4.98 5.27
#